data_AF-A0A450WKH6-F1
#
_entry.id   AF-A0A450WKH6-F1
#
_cell.length_a   1.000
_cell.length_b   1.000
_cell.length_c   1.000
_cell.angle_alpha   90.00
_cell.angle_beta   90.00
_cell.angle_gamma   90.00
#
_symmetry.space_group_name_H-M   'P 1'
#
loop_
_entity.id
_entity.type
_entity.pdbx_description
1 polymer ?
#
loop_
_entity_poly.entity_id
_entity_poly.type
_entity_poly.pdbx_seq_one_letter_code
_entity_poly.pdbx_strand_id
1 'polypeptide(L)'
;MGEVVRQPAIPIRALPIIPPAERDRRLTFHHNGFACQSIEAGIEYVKTIHDVTHVSDIVFDEQQDASVCLIETDNNVQIELVTGNRVASLLV
;
A
#
# COMPACT_ATOMS: atom_id res chain seq x y z
N MET A 1 25.96 6.04 9.90
CA MET A 1 24.94 4.98 10.12
C MET A 1 23.87 5.59 11.00
N GLY A 2 22.66 5.76 10.46
CA GLY A 2 21.55 6.38 11.19
C GLY A 2 21.04 5.48 12.31
N GLU A 3 20.57 6.08 13.39
CA GLU A 3 19.96 5.38 14.52
C GLU A 3 18.72 4.61 14.03
N VAL A 4 18.69 3.29 14.27
CA VAL A 4 17.53 2.47 13.91
C VAL A 4 16.44 2.76 14.93
N VAL A 5 15.41 3.49 14.49
CA VAL A 5 14.20 3.74 15.28
C VAL A 5 13.51 2.40 15.51
N ARG A 6 13.56 1.90 16.75
CA ARG A 6 12.85 0.70 17.16
C ARG A 6 11.38 1.04 17.38
N GLN A 7 10.50 0.10 17.04
CA GLN A 7 9.07 0.25 17.31
C GLN A 7 8.84 0.52 18.80
N PRO A 8 8.08 1.58 19.16
CA PRO A 8 7.86 1.92 20.55
C PRO A 8 7.03 0.83 21.25
N ALA A 9 7.24 0.64 22.56
CA ALA A 9 6.53 -0.36 23.37
C ALA A 9 5.03 -0.05 23.59
N ILE A 10 4.58 1.13 23.16
CA ILE A 10 3.18 1.55 23.23
C ILE A 10 2.40 1.04 22.02
N PRO A 11 1.18 0.50 22.20
CA PRO A 11 0.33 0.10 21.10
C PRO A 11 0.10 1.26 20.12
N ILE A 12 0.09 0.99 18.81
CA ILE A 12 -0.07 2.02 17.75
C ILE A 12 -1.30 2.91 18.01
N ARG A 13 -2.41 2.31 18.47
CA ARG A 13 -3.65 3.01 18.81
C ARG A 13 -3.54 4.04 19.96
N ALA A 14 -2.48 3.96 20.75
CA ALA A 14 -2.20 4.85 21.88
C ALA A 14 -1.12 5.89 21.54
N LEU A 15 -0.59 5.88 20.31
CA LEU A 15 0.34 6.90 19.86
C LEU A 15 -0.39 8.24 19.70
N PRO A 16 0.24 9.36 20.08
CA PRO A 16 -0.33 10.69 19.87
C PRO A 16 -0.52 10.94 18.37
N ILE A 17 -1.69 11.44 17.99
CA ILE A 17 -1.94 11.91 16.62
C ILE A 17 -1.13 13.18 16.41
N ILE A 18 -0.20 13.16 15.45
CA ILE A 18 0.62 14.32 15.11
C ILE A 18 -0.29 15.40 14.48
N PRO A 19 -0.35 16.62 15.06
CA PRO A 19 -1.14 17.71 14.52
C PRO A 19 -0.71 18.06 13.08
N PRO A 20 -1.62 18.51 12.20
CA PRO A 20 -1.29 18.85 10.82
C PRO A 20 -0.13 19.86 10.68
N ALA A 21 0.00 20.79 11.63
CA ALA A 21 1.07 21.79 11.66
C ALA A 21 2.46 21.19 11.89
N GLU A 22 2.53 20.00 12.50
CA GLU A 22 3.77 19.30 12.88
C GLU A 22 4.09 18.13 11.95
N ARG A 23 3.28 17.91 10.90
CA ARG A 23 3.58 16.89 9.88
C ARG A 23 4.83 17.31 9.10
N ASP A 24 5.75 16.37 8.90
CA ASP A 24 6.91 16.61 8.03
C ASP A 24 6.41 16.88 6.61
N ARG A 25 6.54 18.14 6.16
CA ARG A 25 6.05 18.59 4.85
C ARG A 25 6.88 18.03 3.68
N ARG A 26 7.96 17.29 3.96
CA ARG A 26 8.77 16.60 2.94
C ARG A 26 8.26 15.20 2.61
N LEU A 27 7.30 14.67 3.40
CA LEU A 27 6.75 13.33 3.22
C LEU A 27 5.25 13.40 3.00
N THR A 28 4.78 12.71 1.97
CA THR A 28 3.35 12.52 1.70
C THR A 28 3.05 11.03 1.65
N PHE A 29 1.85 10.65 2.08
CA PHE A 29 1.37 9.29 1.84
C PHE A 29 1.23 9.11 0.33
N HIS A 30 1.98 8.16 -0.23
CA HIS A 30 2.01 7.92 -1.66
C HIS A 30 0.97 6.87 -2.05
N HIS A 31 1.09 5.65 -1.53
CA HIS A 31 0.10 4.57 -1.68
C HIS A 31 0.33 3.49 -0.61
N ASN A 32 -0.54 2.49 -0.57
CA ASN A 32 -0.33 1.24 0.17
C ASN A 32 -0.17 0.05 -0.80
N GLY A 33 0.86 -0.77 -0.59
CA GLY A 33 1.16 -1.93 -1.44
C GLY A 33 0.57 -3.23 -0.89
N PHE A 34 -0.09 -4.01 -1.74
CA PHE A 34 -0.78 -5.24 -1.40
C PHE A 34 -0.22 -6.39 -2.24
N ALA A 35 0.49 -7.31 -1.59
CA ALA A 35 0.85 -8.57 -2.21
C ALA A 35 -0.40 -9.44 -2.40
N CYS A 36 -0.58 -10.00 -3.59
CA CYS A 36 -1.70 -10.88 -3.90
C CYS A 36 -1.27 -12.02 -4.83
N GLN A 37 -2.00 -13.13 -4.82
CA GLN A 37 -1.76 -14.25 -5.75
C GLN A 37 -2.28 -13.92 -7.16
N SER A 38 -3.42 -13.23 -7.26
CA SER A 38 -4.03 -12.76 -8.51
C SER A 38 -4.46 -11.31 -8.34
N ILE A 39 -4.10 -10.48 -9.32
CA ILE A 39 -4.47 -9.06 -9.35
C ILE A 39 -5.99 -8.92 -9.49
N GLU A 40 -6.62 -9.75 -10.31
CA GLU A 40 -8.06 -9.74 -10.54
C GLU A 40 -8.84 -10.06 -9.26
N ALA A 41 -8.43 -11.11 -8.54
CA ALA A 41 -9.01 -11.42 -7.24
C ALA A 41 -8.76 -10.32 -6.20
N GLY A 42 -7.58 -9.70 -6.26
CA GLY A 42 -7.24 -8.55 -5.43
C GLY A 42 -8.14 -7.34 -5.70
N ILE A 43 -8.41 -7.03 -6.96
CA ILE A 43 -9.32 -5.93 -7.37
C ILE A 43 -10.72 -6.18 -6.78
N GLU A 44 -11.24 -7.39 -6.96
CA GLU A 44 -12.57 -7.74 -6.44
C GLU A 44 -12.61 -7.65 -4.92
N TYR A 45 -11.56 -8.11 -4.22
CA TYR A 45 -11.46 -7.95 -2.78
C TYR A 45 -11.43 -6.48 -2.35
N VAL A 46 -10.61 -5.63 -3.00
CA VAL A 46 -10.52 -4.21 -2.68
C VAL A 46 -11.88 -3.52 -2.85
N LYS A 47 -12.64 -3.84 -3.90
CA LYS A 47 -14.01 -3.35 -4.09
C LYS A 47 -14.98 -3.74 -2.97
N THR A 48 -14.71 -4.79 -2.20
CA THR A 48 -15.56 -5.17 -1.05
C THR A 48 -15.33 -4.31 0.20
N ILE A 49 -14.17 -3.65 0.29
CA ILE A 49 -13.75 -2.88 1.48
C ILE A 49 -13.55 -1.39 1.20
N HIS A 50 -13.53 -0.99 -0.08
CA HIS A 50 -13.37 0.40 -0.53
C HIS A 50 -14.31 0.72 -1.69
N ASP A 51 -14.77 1.97 -1.73
CA ASP A 51 -15.45 2.54 -2.88
C ASP A 51 -14.42 2.90 -3.96
N VAL A 52 -14.19 1.95 -4.88
CA VAL A 52 -13.20 2.08 -5.96
C VAL A 52 -13.71 3.02 -7.06
N THR A 53 -12.95 4.05 -7.39
CA THR A 53 -13.27 5.03 -8.43
C THR A 53 -12.54 4.76 -9.74
N HIS A 54 -11.35 4.16 -9.68
CA HIS A 54 -10.55 3.82 -10.86
C HIS A 54 -9.67 2.59 -10.61
N VAL A 55 -9.44 1.81 -11.67
CA VAL A 55 -8.52 0.68 -11.70
C VAL A 55 -7.70 0.82 -12.98
N SER A 56 -6.38 0.84 -12.87
CA SER A 56 -5.49 0.91 -14.03
C SER A 56 -5.44 -0.42 -14.78
N ASP A 57 -4.83 -0.40 -15.97
CA ASP A 57 -4.41 -1.63 -16.62
C ASP A 57 -3.45 -2.43 -15.73
N ILE A 58 -3.48 -3.76 -15.90
CA ILE A 58 -2.51 -4.67 -15.29
C ILE A 58 -1.27 -4.67 -16.18
N VAL A 59 -0.13 -4.28 -15.62
CA VAL A 59 1.13 -4.17 -16.36
C VAL A 59 2.21 -5.01 -15.68
N PHE A 60 3.04 -5.68 -16.48
CA PHE A 60 4.26 -6.30 -15.97
C PHE A 60 5.35 -5.23 -15.87
N ASP A 61 5.84 -4.97 -14.66
CA ASP A 61 6.95 -4.07 -14.40
C ASP A 61 8.25 -4.87 -14.28
N GLU A 62 9.11 -4.76 -15.30
CA GLU A 62 10.39 -5.48 -15.37
C GLU A 62 11.36 -5.10 -14.24
N GLN A 63 11.29 -3.87 -13.72
CA GLN A 63 12.16 -3.45 -12.60
C GLN A 63 11.72 -4.11 -11.30
N GLN A 64 10.41 -4.32 -11.16
CA GLN A 64 9.86 -5.04 -10.03
C GLN A 64 9.82 -6.55 -10.27
N ASP A 65 10.00 -7.09 -11.47
CA ASP A 65 9.77 -8.52 -11.76
C ASP A 65 8.40 -9.00 -11.20
N ALA A 66 7.37 -8.19 -11.45
CA ALA A 66 6.02 -8.40 -10.92
C ALA A 66 4.97 -7.78 -11.86
N SER A 67 3.76 -8.32 -11.83
CA SER A 67 2.59 -7.66 -12.41
C SER A 67 1.96 -6.75 -11.36
N VAL A 68 1.62 -5.53 -11.76
CA VAL A 68 1.07 -4.50 -10.87
C VAL A 68 -0.21 -3.88 -11.44
N CYS A 69 -1.04 -3.38 -10.54
CA CYS A 69 -2.25 -2.61 -10.87
C CYS A 69 -2.47 -1.54 -9.79
N LEU A 70 -2.79 -0.33 -10.22
CA LEU A 70 -3.12 0.79 -9.34
C LEU A 70 -4.63 0.93 -9.20
N ILE A 71 -5.08 1.14 -7.97
CA ILE A 71 -6.47 1.35 -7.62
C ILE A 71 -6.59 2.69 -6.91
N GLU A 72 -7.51 3.52 -7.38
CA GLU A 72 -7.94 4.74 -6.72
C GLU A 72 -9.29 4.52 -6.04
N THR A 73 -9.45 5.15 -4.88
CA THR A 73 -10.66 5.07 -4.06
C THR A 73 -11.18 6.48 -3.75
N ASP A 74 -12.46 6.59 -3.42
CA ASP A 74 -13.15 7.86 -3.18
C ASP A 74 -12.57 8.68 -2.01
N ASN A 75 -11.88 8.02 -1.07
CA ASN A 75 -11.25 8.61 0.10
C ASN A 75 -9.75 8.94 -0.12
N ASN A 76 -9.31 8.97 -1.38
CA ASN A 76 -7.92 9.23 -1.81
C ASN A 76 -6.89 8.21 -1.30
N VAL A 77 -7.31 7.00 -0.92
CA VAL A 77 -6.37 5.91 -0.67
C VAL A 77 -5.96 5.31 -2.02
N GLN A 78 -4.69 5.52 -2.37
CA GLN A 78 -4.05 4.87 -3.52
C GLN A 78 -3.55 3.49 -3.09
N ILE A 79 -3.91 2.46 -3.84
CA ILE A 79 -3.51 1.07 -3.57
C ILE A 79 -2.77 0.53 -4.79
N GLU A 80 -1.63 -0.13 -4.57
CA GLU A 80 -0.94 -0.91 -5.59
C GLU A 80 -1.11 -2.39 -5.27
N LEU A 81 -1.77 -3.14 -6.16
CA LEU A 81 -1.77 -4.59 -6.10
C LEU A 81 -0.54 -5.12 -6.83
N VAL A 82 0.16 -6.07 -6.22
CA VAL A 82 1.38 -6.66 -6.76
C VAL A 82 1.26 -8.18 -6.71
N THR A 83 1.53 -8.86 -7.83
CA THR A 83 1.70 -10.32 -7.90
C THR A 83 2.98 -10.68 -8.66
N GLY A 84 3.65 -11.75 -8.26
CA GLY A 84 4.87 -12.24 -8.91
C GLY A 84 5.93 -12.68 -7.91
N ASN A 85 7.09 -13.04 -8.46
CA ASN A 85 8.17 -13.69 -7.69
C ASN A 85 8.66 -12.84 -6.52
N ARG A 86 8.69 -11.50 -6.66
CA ARG A 86 9.14 -10.60 -5.59
C ARG A 86 8.32 -10.67 -4.32
N VAL A 87 7.01 -10.81 -4.46
CA VAL A 87 6.07 -10.77 -3.34
C VAL A 87 5.59 -12.16 -2.93
N ALA A 88 5.98 -13.20 -3.67
CA ALA A 88 5.58 -14.58 -3.42
C ALA A 88 5.90 -15.04 -1.98
N SER A 89 7.01 -14.60 -1.40
CA SER A 89 7.40 -14.97 -0.03
C SER A 89 6.55 -14.31 1.07
N LEU A 90 5.75 -13.30 0.73
CA LEU A 90 4.83 -12.63 1.65
C LEU A 90 3.46 -13.34 1.72
N LEU A 91 3.19 -14.25 0.78
CA LEU A 91 1.94 -14.99 0.66
C LEU A 91 2.15 -16.36 1.31
N VAL A 92 1.33 -16.68 2.32
CA VAL A 92 1.40 -17.92 3.12
C VAL A 92 0.40 -18.94 2.61
#